data_AF-A0A962HJ73-F1
#
_entry.id   AF-A0A962HJ73-F1
#
_cell.length_a   1.000
_cell.length_b   1.000
_cell.length_c   1.000
_cell.angle_alpha   90.00
_cell.angle_beta   90.00
_cell.angle_gamma   90.00
#
_symmetry.space_group_name_H-M   'P 1'
#
loop_
_entity.id
_entity.type
_entity.pdbx_description
1 polymer ?
#
loop_
_entity_poly.entity_id
_entity_poly.type
_entity_poly.pdbx_seq_one_letter_code
_entity_poly.pdbx_strand_id
1 'polypeptide(L)'
;MIRRIRLLLCVSGVLLGPLSLPAYSETGPENTPAPLPGDTYPPPVDPSPVSTPPVATGNGVDAVPVLLDDRNPHPRRFGFMLGDTLEQTLILRLPQGQYLNANTLPPPGRLNDWLDLTAFSLRRLPDQPSPAAGYSDERYEVTRRWQLFRQVDQPQRLRLPATTLLLRSGRYISLPGPEIGYSPMLPPGTVTPDSLRPPVLPQTPRPLSLSHQLWPLWGLAGCLLLWLWANGRLGFLGRTPGPYTRALRALRRLPDGAASDVQALQVLEQALNEQAGHPLFPDQLADFFSAYPHYRPLAEPLQALLEQGWKARFGADGTAFPDRMTVLELCRRFSEREQAVWCSHPSRYRYGIRHGPRWCSEFCV
;
A
#
# COMPACT_ATOMS: atom_id res chain seq x y z
N MET A 1 -8.76 -39.53 28.13
CA MET A 1 -7.91 -38.63 27.31
C MET A 1 -8.78 -37.69 26.43
N ILE A 2 -9.80 -37.05 27.02
CA ILE A 2 -10.86 -36.29 26.31
C ILE A 2 -10.81 -34.78 26.66
N ARG A 3 -9.97 -34.36 27.61
CA ARG A 3 -9.83 -32.96 28.04
C ARG A 3 -8.92 -32.08 27.15
N ARG A 4 -8.22 -32.64 26.15
CA ARG A 4 -7.29 -31.84 25.28
C ARG A 4 -7.88 -31.39 23.95
N ILE A 5 -9.10 -31.78 23.58
CA ILE A 5 -9.71 -31.41 22.29
C ILE A 5 -10.56 -30.13 22.38
N ARG A 6 -10.95 -29.69 23.59
CA ARG A 6 -11.71 -28.43 23.77
C ARG A 6 -10.87 -27.15 23.71
N LEU A 7 -9.53 -27.25 23.68
CA LEU A 7 -8.65 -26.07 23.70
C LEU A 7 -8.17 -25.59 22.33
N LEU A 8 -8.51 -26.31 21.24
CA LEU A 8 -8.07 -25.98 19.88
C LEU A 8 -9.18 -25.39 18.98
N LEU A 9 -10.39 -25.22 19.50
CA LEU A 9 -11.54 -24.66 18.77
C LEU A 9 -11.98 -23.27 19.29
N CYS A 10 -11.20 -22.64 20.18
CA CYS A 10 -11.51 -21.31 20.73
C CYS A 10 -10.76 -20.14 20.04
N VAL A 11 -10.00 -20.37 18.96
CA VAL A 11 -9.30 -19.29 18.22
C VAL A 11 -10.01 -18.92 16.91
N SER A 12 -11.05 -19.64 16.50
CA SER A 12 -11.94 -19.20 15.42
C SER A 12 -13.03 -18.29 15.96
N GLY A 13 -12.65 -17.03 16.24
CA GLY A 13 -13.57 -15.93 16.50
C GLY A 13 -14.35 -15.57 15.24
N VAL A 14 -15.32 -16.40 14.88
CA VAL A 14 -16.42 -16.05 13.97
C VAL A 14 -17.64 -15.84 14.86
N LEU A 15 -17.84 -14.60 15.29
CA LEU A 15 -19.09 -14.13 15.87
C LEU A 15 -19.75 -13.21 14.85
N LEU A 16 -20.74 -13.77 14.15
CA LEU A 16 -21.79 -13.02 13.48
C LEU A 16 -22.59 -12.25 14.54
N GLY A 17 -22.71 -10.93 14.37
CA GLY A 17 -23.53 -10.02 15.15
C GLY A 17 -23.69 -8.68 14.41
N PRO A 18 -24.82 -7.97 14.58
CA PRO A 18 -25.56 -7.39 13.46
C PRO A 18 -25.12 -5.97 13.06
N LEU A 19 -25.31 -5.67 11.77
CA LEU A 19 -25.33 -4.32 11.19
C LEU A 19 -26.31 -3.44 11.98
N SER A 20 -25.76 -2.56 12.81
CA SER A 20 -26.48 -1.44 13.42
C SER A 20 -25.80 -0.15 12.96
N LEU A 21 -26.54 0.61 12.16
CA LEU A 21 -26.20 1.96 11.73
C LEU A 21 -26.08 2.87 12.97
N PRO A 22 -25.04 3.70 13.12
CA PRO A 22 -25.13 4.82 14.03
C PRO A 22 -25.89 5.96 13.35
N ALA A 23 -27.10 6.22 13.85
CA ALA A 23 -27.69 7.55 13.80
C ALA A 23 -26.78 8.51 14.58
N TYR A 24 -26.33 9.58 13.95
CA TYR A 24 -25.57 10.63 14.62
C TYR A 24 -26.58 11.66 15.15
N SER A 25 -26.90 11.55 16.44
CA SER A 25 -27.64 12.54 17.21
C SER A 25 -26.71 13.64 17.70
N GLU A 26 -27.12 14.89 17.49
CA GLU A 26 -26.65 16.05 18.23
C GLU A 26 -26.75 15.81 19.74
N THR A 27 -25.66 16.02 20.48
CA THR A 27 -25.64 16.62 21.82
C THR A 27 -24.19 16.65 22.32
N GLY A 28 -23.73 17.82 22.74
CA GLY A 28 -22.42 18.04 23.34
C GLY A 28 -22.23 17.26 24.66
N PRO A 29 -21.00 17.26 25.16
CA PRO A 29 -20.70 18.31 26.13
C PRO A 29 -19.45 19.12 25.77
N GLU A 30 -19.66 20.42 25.85
CA GLU A 30 -18.75 21.49 26.22
C GLU A 30 -17.45 21.01 26.91
N ASN A 31 -16.32 21.17 26.22
CA ASN A 31 -14.99 21.06 26.80
C ASN A 31 -14.18 22.26 26.33
N THR A 32 -14.27 23.32 27.14
CA THR A 32 -13.45 24.53 27.08
C THR A 32 -12.03 24.22 27.56
N PRO A 33 -10.97 24.42 26.76
CA PRO A 33 -9.63 24.59 27.28
C PRO A 33 -9.43 26.05 27.70
N ALA A 34 -8.85 26.24 28.88
CA ALA A 34 -8.54 27.53 29.48
C ALA A 34 -7.68 28.44 28.58
N PRO A 35 -7.84 29.78 28.66
CA PRO A 35 -7.08 30.73 27.85
C PRO A 35 -5.62 30.82 28.32
N LEU A 36 -4.69 30.77 27.36
CA LEU A 36 -3.28 31.11 27.59
C LEU A 36 -3.16 32.62 27.85
N PRO A 37 -2.33 33.06 28.82
CA PRO A 37 -2.21 34.45 29.17
C PRO A 37 -1.24 35.16 28.21
N GLY A 38 -1.71 36.24 27.57
CA GLY A 38 -0.86 37.24 26.93
C GLY A 38 -0.89 37.20 25.40
N ASP A 39 -1.93 37.81 24.83
CA ASP A 39 -1.87 38.46 23.51
C ASP A 39 -2.90 39.60 23.51
N THR A 40 -2.56 40.67 24.23
CA THR A 40 -3.30 41.94 24.17
C THR A 40 -2.91 42.65 22.88
N TYR A 41 -3.62 42.40 21.79
CA TYR A 41 -3.59 43.28 20.63
C TYR A 41 -4.29 44.60 20.99
N PRO A 42 -3.67 45.77 20.78
CA PRO A 42 -4.37 47.04 20.95
C PRO A 42 -5.47 47.19 19.88
N PRO A 43 -6.57 47.89 20.19
CA PRO A 43 -7.63 48.13 19.23
C PRO A 43 -7.13 48.95 18.03
N PRO A 44 -7.84 48.90 16.87
CA PRO A 44 -7.47 49.65 15.69
C PRO A 44 -7.47 51.15 16.01
N VAL A 45 -6.34 51.80 15.76
CA VAL A 45 -6.21 53.25 15.81
C VAL A 45 -6.95 53.84 14.61
N ASP A 46 -7.98 54.64 14.88
CA ASP A 46 -8.64 55.49 13.88
C ASP A 46 -7.59 56.37 13.18
N PRO A 47 -7.56 56.44 11.83
CA PRO A 47 -6.73 57.41 11.15
C PRO A 47 -7.33 58.81 11.33
N SER A 48 -6.81 59.54 12.31
CA SER A 48 -6.88 61.01 12.37
C SER A 48 -6.31 61.62 11.08
N PRO A 49 -6.83 62.78 10.63
CA PRO A 49 -6.68 63.28 9.26
C PRO A 49 -5.21 63.65 8.96
N VAL A 50 -4.68 63.08 7.87
CA VAL A 50 -3.38 63.48 7.33
C VAL A 50 -3.46 64.96 6.94
N SER A 51 -2.67 65.77 7.63
CA SER A 51 -2.45 67.18 7.37
C SER A 51 -1.93 67.37 5.94
N THR A 52 -2.64 68.18 5.17
CA THR A 52 -2.15 68.79 3.93
C THR A 52 -0.93 69.68 4.26
N PRO A 53 0.22 69.54 3.58
CA PRO A 53 1.28 70.54 3.70
C PRO A 53 0.85 71.85 2.99
N PRO A 54 1.35 73.02 3.44
CA PRO A 54 0.95 74.29 2.89
C PRO A 54 1.47 74.46 1.46
N VAL A 55 0.63 75.05 0.62
CA VAL A 55 1.03 75.64 -0.67
C VAL A 55 2.02 76.76 -0.35
N ALA A 56 3.31 76.52 -0.62
CA ALA A 56 4.34 77.53 -0.53
C ALA A 56 4.30 78.39 -1.81
N THR A 57 3.72 79.59 -1.69
CA THR A 57 3.90 80.67 -2.65
C THR A 57 5.26 81.31 -2.39
N GLY A 58 6.25 81.05 -3.26
CA GLY A 58 7.59 81.60 -3.14
C GLY A 58 8.22 81.81 -4.52
N ASN A 59 8.43 83.07 -4.89
CA ASN A 59 9.06 83.51 -6.12
C ASN A 59 10.57 83.18 -6.10
N GLY A 60 11.03 82.41 -7.09
CA GLY A 60 12.44 82.10 -7.32
C GLY A 60 12.57 80.99 -8.35
N VAL A 61 13.24 81.26 -9.47
CA VAL A 61 13.28 80.42 -10.68
C VAL A 61 14.16 79.19 -10.48
N ASP A 62 13.59 78.16 -9.85
CA ASP A 62 14.10 76.78 -9.86
C ASP A 62 12.94 75.88 -10.29
N ALA A 63 12.74 75.78 -11.60
CA ALA A 63 11.62 75.03 -12.17
C ALA A 63 11.67 73.57 -11.71
N VAL A 64 10.77 73.24 -10.77
CA VAL A 64 10.50 71.87 -10.35
C VAL A 64 10.05 71.11 -11.60
N PRO A 65 10.57 69.91 -11.86
CA PRO A 65 10.17 69.11 -13.01
C PRO A 65 8.65 68.93 -13.01
N VAL A 66 8.01 69.41 -14.06
CA VAL A 66 6.55 69.43 -14.17
C VAL A 66 6.12 68.18 -14.92
N LEU A 67 5.29 67.35 -14.27
CA LEU A 67 4.54 66.31 -14.94
C LEU A 67 3.52 66.99 -15.85
N LEU A 68 3.68 66.85 -17.17
CA LEU A 68 2.88 67.58 -18.15
C LEU A 68 1.55 66.91 -18.44
N ASP A 69 1.55 65.59 -18.54
CA ASP A 69 0.41 64.85 -19.06
C ASP A 69 0.57 63.36 -18.70
N ASP A 70 -0.52 62.73 -18.24
CA ASP A 70 -0.65 61.28 -18.18
C ASP A 70 -1.47 60.90 -19.41
N ARG A 71 -0.79 60.47 -20.48
CA ARG A 71 -1.40 60.25 -21.79
C ARG A 71 -2.27 59.00 -21.86
N ASN A 72 -2.09 58.11 -20.91
CA ASN A 72 -2.84 56.86 -20.84
C ASN A 72 -3.23 56.58 -19.39
N PRO A 73 -4.11 57.40 -18.79
CA PRO A 73 -4.71 57.04 -17.52
C PRO A 73 -5.58 55.84 -17.85
N HIS A 74 -5.12 54.65 -17.49
CA HIS A 74 -5.74 53.37 -17.85
C HIS A 74 -7.27 53.51 -17.99
N PRO A 75 -7.88 53.15 -19.14
CA PRO A 75 -9.28 53.48 -19.45
C PRO A 75 -10.27 52.90 -18.43
N ARG A 76 -9.80 51.95 -17.62
CA ARG A 76 -10.54 51.27 -16.57
C ARG A 76 -9.76 51.43 -15.27
N ARG A 77 -10.34 52.13 -14.28
CA ARG A 77 -9.75 52.32 -12.94
C ARG A 77 -10.12 51.20 -11.94
N PHE A 78 -10.97 50.25 -12.32
CA PHE A 78 -11.50 49.23 -11.42
C PHE A 78 -11.75 47.90 -12.14
N GLY A 79 -11.73 46.81 -11.37
CA GLY A 79 -12.05 45.47 -11.87
C GLY A 79 -10.88 44.74 -12.51
N PHE A 80 -9.65 45.18 -12.22
CA PHE A 80 -8.45 44.43 -12.56
C PHE A 80 -8.44 43.09 -11.82
N MET A 81 -7.99 42.04 -12.48
CA MET A 81 -7.91 40.68 -11.97
C MET A 81 -6.48 40.14 -12.05
N LEU A 82 -6.26 39.00 -11.41
CA LEU A 82 -4.96 38.30 -11.48
C LEU A 82 -4.58 38.07 -12.95
N GLY A 83 -3.32 38.38 -13.28
CA GLY A 83 -2.76 38.26 -14.62
C GLY A 83 -2.88 39.52 -15.47
N ASP A 84 -3.72 40.48 -15.08
CA ASP A 84 -3.89 41.73 -15.83
C ASP A 84 -2.59 42.54 -15.86
N THR A 85 -2.41 43.24 -16.99
CA THR A 85 -1.28 44.12 -17.24
C THR A 85 -1.73 45.57 -17.18
N LEU A 86 -0.95 46.39 -16.47
CA LEU A 86 -1.17 47.81 -16.28
C LEU A 86 -0.09 48.59 -17.01
N GLU A 87 -0.45 49.52 -17.88
CA GLU A 87 0.48 50.40 -18.58
C GLU A 87 0.19 51.87 -18.26
N GLN A 88 1.23 52.63 -17.92
CA GLN A 88 1.13 54.06 -17.70
C GLN A 88 2.21 54.79 -18.48
N THR A 89 1.81 55.83 -19.21
CA THR A 89 2.69 56.66 -20.02
C THR A 89 2.62 58.11 -19.54
N LEU A 90 3.74 58.59 -18.99
CA LEU A 90 3.87 59.93 -18.44
C LEU A 90 4.78 60.80 -19.32
N ILE A 91 4.41 62.08 -19.49
CA ILE A 91 5.30 63.07 -20.12
C ILE A 91 5.91 63.97 -19.04
N LEU A 92 7.23 63.96 -18.97
CA LEU A 92 8.02 64.80 -18.08
C LEU A 92 8.58 66.00 -18.83
N ARG A 93 8.45 67.19 -18.25
CA ARG A 93 9.18 68.40 -18.66
C ARG A 93 10.30 68.65 -17.66
N LEU A 94 11.53 68.70 -18.16
CA LEU A 94 12.68 69.12 -17.39
C LEU A 94 13.15 70.49 -17.87
N PRO A 95 13.60 71.36 -16.96
CA PRO A 95 14.23 72.62 -17.33
C PRO A 95 15.45 72.39 -18.22
N GLN A 96 15.75 73.35 -19.09
CA GLN A 96 16.91 73.28 -19.99
C GLN A 96 18.20 72.93 -19.24
N GLY A 97 18.99 72.01 -19.82
CA GLY A 97 20.27 71.54 -19.26
C GLY A 97 20.14 70.43 -18.22
N GLN A 98 18.92 70.02 -17.84
CA GLN A 98 18.70 68.85 -17.00
C GLN A 98 18.39 67.60 -17.84
N TYR A 99 19.11 66.52 -17.58
CA TYR A 99 18.97 65.24 -18.28
C TYR A 99 18.67 64.12 -17.30
N LEU A 100 17.84 63.15 -17.70
CA LEU A 100 17.63 61.92 -16.94
C LEU A 100 18.83 60.98 -17.13
N ASN A 101 19.25 60.34 -16.03
CA ASN A 101 20.28 59.33 -16.09
C ASN A 101 19.65 57.97 -16.46
N ALA A 102 19.85 57.53 -17.70
CA ALA A 102 19.31 56.26 -18.21
C ALA A 102 19.87 55.03 -17.50
N ASN A 103 21.03 55.13 -16.82
CA ASN A 103 21.63 54.01 -16.09
C ASN A 103 21.00 53.77 -14.71
N THR A 104 20.12 54.67 -14.26
CA THR A 104 19.39 54.56 -12.98
C THR A 104 17.93 54.14 -13.16
N LEU A 105 17.57 53.62 -14.35
CA LEU A 105 16.23 53.10 -14.58
C LEU A 105 16.01 51.83 -13.74
N PRO A 106 14.83 51.67 -13.09
CA PRO A 106 14.53 50.46 -12.35
C PRO A 106 14.54 49.25 -13.28
N PRO A 107 15.26 48.16 -12.93
CA PRO A 107 15.20 46.94 -13.71
C PRO A 107 13.80 46.29 -13.61
N PRO A 108 13.37 45.55 -14.64
CA PRO A 108 12.15 44.76 -14.55
C PRO A 108 12.33 43.66 -13.48
N GLY A 109 11.26 43.41 -12.72
CA GLY A 109 11.28 42.44 -11.64
C GLY A 109 10.16 42.65 -10.62
N ARG A 110 10.20 41.82 -9.57
CA ARG A 110 9.21 41.84 -8.51
C ARG A 110 9.36 43.06 -7.62
N LEU A 111 8.33 43.91 -7.59
CA LEU A 111 8.31 45.11 -6.76
C LEU A 111 7.83 44.80 -5.34
N ASN A 112 6.79 43.98 -5.24
CA ASN A 112 6.23 43.58 -3.96
C ASN A 112 5.58 42.20 -4.09
N ASP A 113 4.67 41.90 -3.19
CA ASP A 113 4.06 40.60 -3.05
C ASP A 113 2.92 40.30 -4.03
N TRP A 114 2.48 41.30 -4.79
CA TRP A 114 1.34 41.20 -5.70
C TRP A 114 1.55 41.89 -7.07
N LEU A 115 2.63 42.66 -7.23
CA LEU A 115 2.95 43.47 -8.41
C LEU A 115 4.38 43.25 -8.92
N ASP A 116 4.49 42.95 -10.21
CA ASP A 116 5.76 42.90 -10.94
C ASP A 116 5.86 44.07 -11.91
N LEU A 117 7.03 44.71 -12.02
CA LEU A 117 7.36 45.65 -13.08
C LEU A 117 7.92 44.87 -14.26
N THR A 118 7.14 44.73 -15.33
CA THR A 118 7.54 43.92 -16.50
C THR A 118 8.34 44.72 -17.51
N ALA A 119 8.08 46.02 -17.63
CA ALA A 119 8.85 46.90 -18.49
C ALA A 119 8.92 48.33 -17.93
N PHE A 120 10.07 48.95 -18.15
CA PHE A 120 10.28 50.38 -17.95
C PHE A 120 11.01 50.93 -19.16
N SER A 121 10.43 51.90 -19.86
CA SER A 121 11.08 52.55 -21.00
C SER A 121 11.09 54.07 -20.83
N LEU A 122 12.16 54.66 -21.36
CA LEU A 122 12.38 56.10 -21.37
C LEU A 122 12.71 56.51 -22.80
N ARG A 123 11.94 57.46 -23.34
CA ARG A 123 12.15 58.02 -24.67
C ARG A 123 12.21 59.54 -24.60
N ARG A 124 13.27 60.15 -25.12
CA ARG A 124 13.32 61.61 -25.29
C ARG A 124 12.41 62.01 -26.46
N LEU A 125 11.52 62.98 -26.22
CA LEU A 125 10.65 63.55 -27.23
C LEU A 125 11.35 64.78 -27.87
N PRO A 126 11.08 65.09 -29.14
CA PRO A 126 11.64 66.27 -29.78
C PRO A 126 11.20 67.55 -29.07
N ASP A 127 12.13 68.50 -28.98
CA ASP A 127 11.90 69.80 -28.34
C ASP A 127 10.76 70.53 -29.04
N GLN A 128 9.77 70.98 -28.26
CA GLN A 128 8.69 71.81 -28.77
C GLN A 128 8.98 73.26 -28.33
N PRO A 129 9.11 74.22 -29.27
CA PRO A 129 9.34 75.61 -28.90
C PRO A 129 8.18 76.10 -28.03
N SER A 130 8.48 76.49 -26.79
CA SER A 130 7.46 77.05 -25.89
C SER A 130 7.29 78.53 -26.22
N PRO A 131 6.10 79.00 -26.61
CA PRO A 131 5.90 80.41 -26.99
C PRO A 131 5.99 81.40 -25.82
N ALA A 132 6.08 80.91 -24.57
CA ALA A 132 6.04 81.74 -23.35
C ALA A 132 7.41 81.94 -22.66
N ALA A 133 8.45 81.21 -23.06
CA ALA A 133 9.80 81.36 -22.52
C ALA A 133 10.78 80.99 -23.64
N GLY A 134 11.73 81.87 -23.96
CA GLY A 134 12.70 81.69 -25.07
C GLY A 134 13.72 80.55 -24.87
N TYR A 135 13.34 79.47 -24.19
CA TYR A 135 14.12 78.30 -23.86
C TYR A 135 13.36 77.03 -24.24
N SER A 136 14.07 76.05 -24.80
CA SER A 136 13.52 74.72 -25.11
C SER A 136 13.64 73.83 -23.88
N ASP A 137 12.50 73.44 -23.30
CA ASP A 137 12.48 72.46 -22.22
C ASP A 137 12.59 71.05 -22.77
N GLU A 138 13.36 70.23 -22.06
CA GLU A 138 13.62 68.84 -22.39
C GLU A 138 12.38 68.00 -22.05
N ARG A 139 11.86 67.23 -23.02
CA ARG A 139 10.68 66.39 -22.81
C ARG A 139 11.03 64.92 -22.87
N TYR A 140 10.53 64.16 -21.90
CA TYR A 140 10.69 62.71 -21.84
C TYR A 140 9.34 62.02 -21.74
N GLU A 141 9.17 60.95 -22.51
CA GLU A 141 8.09 59.99 -22.38
C GLU A 141 8.60 58.81 -21.54
N VAL A 142 7.91 58.53 -20.44
CA VAL A 142 8.19 57.41 -19.54
C VAL A 142 7.04 56.43 -19.63
N THR A 143 7.30 55.20 -20.06
CA THR A 143 6.30 54.14 -20.06
C THR A 143 6.67 53.09 -19.03
N ARG A 144 5.72 52.79 -18.15
CA ARG A 144 5.84 51.77 -17.10
C ARG A 144 4.78 50.71 -17.33
N ARG A 145 5.18 49.44 -17.28
CA ARG A 145 4.27 48.31 -17.39
C ARG A 145 4.41 47.41 -16.19
N TRP A 146 3.27 47.09 -15.56
CA TRP A 146 3.19 46.19 -14.44
C TRP A 146 2.27 45.02 -14.73
N GLN A 147 2.45 43.92 -14.02
CA GLN A 147 1.57 42.76 -14.05
C GLN A 147 1.16 42.35 -12.63
N LEU A 148 -0.13 42.07 -12.45
CA LEU A 148 -0.69 41.60 -11.19
C LEU A 148 -0.55 40.08 -11.12
N PHE A 149 0.06 39.56 -10.07
CA PHE A 149 0.38 38.12 -9.98
C PHE A 149 -0.14 37.41 -8.72
N ARG A 150 -0.79 38.15 -7.79
CA ARG A 150 -1.41 37.56 -6.60
C ARG A 150 -2.88 37.90 -6.53
N GLN A 151 -3.72 36.89 -6.28
CA GLN A 151 -5.15 37.04 -6.03
C GLN A 151 -5.43 37.71 -4.67
N VAL A 152 -6.46 38.55 -4.60
CA VAL A 152 -7.06 39.02 -3.34
C VAL A 152 -8.33 38.26 -3.01
N ASP A 153 -8.64 38.13 -1.72
CA ASP A 153 -9.88 37.49 -1.24
C ASP A 153 -11.09 38.43 -1.26
N GLN A 154 -10.83 39.74 -1.17
CA GLN A 154 -11.85 40.78 -1.16
C GLN A 154 -11.47 41.90 -2.15
N PRO A 155 -12.44 42.60 -2.74
CA PRO A 155 -12.16 43.77 -3.57
C PRO A 155 -11.41 44.85 -2.77
N GLN A 156 -10.29 45.34 -3.31
CA GLN A 156 -9.44 46.33 -2.63
C GLN A 156 -9.01 47.44 -3.59
N ARG A 157 -8.73 48.63 -3.06
CA ARG A 157 -8.07 49.68 -3.81
C ARG A 157 -6.57 49.64 -3.53
N LEU A 158 -5.78 49.47 -4.58
CA LEU A 158 -4.33 49.37 -4.49
C LEU A 158 -3.70 50.58 -5.16
N ARG A 159 -2.72 51.18 -4.49
CA ARG A 159 -1.90 52.24 -5.07
C ARG A 159 -0.61 51.66 -5.59
N LEU A 160 -0.31 51.89 -6.85
CA LEU A 160 0.96 51.48 -7.43
C LEU A 160 2.11 52.27 -6.78
N PRO A 161 3.29 51.64 -6.61
CA PRO A 161 4.42 52.30 -5.98
C PRO A 161 4.91 53.48 -6.82
N ALA A 162 5.27 54.57 -6.13
CA ALA A 162 5.96 55.68 -6.78
C ALA A 162 7.36 55.24 -7.24
N THR A 163 7.83 55.78 -8.36
CA THR A 163 9.15 55.45 -8.90
C THR A 163 10.05 56.68 -8.81
N THR A 164 11.21 56.55 -8.17
CA THR A 164 12.19 57.62 -8.11
C THR A 164 13.19 57.51 -9.27
N LEU A 165 13.49 58.64 -9.90
CA LEU A 165 14.48 58.75 -10.99
C LEU A 165 15.56 59.76 -10.61
N LEU A 166 16.82 59.45 -10.95
CA LEU A 166 17.96 60.34 -10.74
C LEU A 166 18.24 61.18 -11.99
N LEU A 167 18.46 62.47 -11.78
CA LEU A 167 18.89 63.39 -12.82
C LEU A 167 20.40 63.47 -12.84
N ARG A 168 20.96 63.86 -13.99
CA ARG A 168 22.39 64.12 -14.14
C ARG A 168 22.91 65.21 -13.20
N SER A 169 22.03 66.11 -12.75
CA SER A 169 22.33 67.12 -11.72
C SER A 169 22.48 66.54 -10.30
N GLY A 170 22.22 65.25 -10.08
CA GLY A 170 22.23 64.60 -8.77
C GLY A 170 20.92 64.73 -7.99
N ARG A 171 19.90 65.43 -8.53
CA ARG A 171 18.58 65.55 -7.91
C ARG A 171 17.71 64.32 -8.21
N TYR A 172 16.75 64.04 -7.33
CA TYR A 172 15.76 62.98 -7.54
C TYR A 172 14.39 63.55 -7.91
N ILE A 173 13.68 62.85 -8.79
CA ILE A 173 12.27 63.08 -9.12
C ILE A 173 11.47 61.87 -8.70
N SER A 174 10.29 62.09 -8.12
CA SER A 174 9.34 61.02 -7.82
C SER A 174 8.20 61.03 -8.83
N LEU A 175 7.98 59.89 -9.49
CA LEU A 175 6.88 59.64 -10.41
C LEU A 175 5.74 58.96 -9.64
N PRO A 176 4.55 59.59 -9.55
CA PRO A 176 3.44 59.03 -8.78
C PRO A 176 2.94 57.73 -9.42
N GLY A 177 2.55 56.77 -8.58
CA GLY A 177 1.82 55.59 -9.02
C GLY A 177 0.31 55.81 -8.94
N PRO A 178 -0.47 55.35 -9.94
CA PRO A 178 -1.93 55.49 -9.95
C PRO A 178 -2.58 54.58 -8.91
N GLU A 179 -3.83 54.91 -8.53
CA GLU A 179 -4.67 54.05 -7.71
C GLU A 179 -5.62 53.24 -8.60
N ILE A 180 -5.76 51.94 -8.32
CA ILE A 180 -6.57 50.99 -9.07
C ILE A 180 -7.48 50.17 -8.15
N GLY A 181 -8.66 49.79 -8.63
CA GLY A 181 -9.53 48.81 -7.98
C GLY A 181 -9.19 47.40 -8.42
N TYR A 182 -8.73 46.57 -7.50
CA TYR A 182 -8.38 45.17 -7.71
C TYR A 182 -9.51 44.26 -7.22
N SER A 183 -9.96 43.34 -8.07
CA SER A 183 -11.11 42.47 -7.83
C SER A 183 -10.69 41.01 -7.66
N PRO A 184 -11.33 40.29 -6.72
CA PRO A 184 -11.08 38.87 -6.53
C PRO A 184 -11.60 38.08 -7.73
N MET A 185 -10.88 37.03 -8.14
CA MET A 185 -11.36 36.11 -9.18
C MET A 185 -12.33 35.05 -8.61
N LEU A 186 -12.10 34.65 -7.36
CA LEU A 186 -12.99 33.72 -6.67
C LEU A 186 -14.00 34.49 -5.82
N PRO A 187 -15.25 34.01 -5.71
CA PRO A 187 -16.19 34.55 -4.73
C PRO A 187 -15.61 34.52 -3.31
N PRO A 188 -15.90 35.54 -2.49
CA PRO A 188 -15.46 35.55 -1.10
C PRO A 188 -15.97 34.29 -0.38
N GLY A 189 -15.10 33.63 0.37
CA GLY A 189 -15.42 32.39 1.09
C GLY A 189 -15.24 31.09 0.30
N THR A 190 -14.85 31.15 -0.98
CA THR A 190 -14.54 29.94 -1.77
C THR A 190 -13.27 29.25 -1.30
N VAL A 191 -12.29 30.03 -0.83
CA VAL A 191 -11.03 29.50 -0.28
C VAL A 191 -11.21 29.41 1.24
N THR A 192 -11.36 28.20 1.74
CA THR A 192 -11.37 27.89 3.18
C THR A 192 -10.07 27.18 3.55
N PRO A 193 -9.67 27.12 4.83
CA PRO A 193 -8.53 26.31 5.24
C PRO A 193 -8.64 24.84 4.76
N ASP A 194 -9.87 24.34 4.62
CA ASP A 194 -10.15 23.00 4.08
C ASP A 194 -9.99 22.89 2.56
N SER A 195 -10.09 23.98 1.79
CA SER A 195 -9.87 23.95 0.33
C SER A 195 -8.39 23.88 -0.05
N LEU A 196 -7.49 24.13 0.90
CA LEU A 196 -6.03 23.96 0.74
C LEU A 196 -5.57 22.53 1.07
N ARG A 197 -6.49 21.58 1.23
CA ARG A 197 -6.10 20.18 1.43
C ARG A 197 -5.27 19.72 0.23
N PRO A 198 -4.07 19.16 0.46
CA PRO A 198 -3.34 18.53 -0.62
C PRO A 198 -4.25 17.49 -1.29
N PRO A 199 -4.18 17.33 -2.62
CA PRO A 199 -4.96 16.32 -3.30
C PRO A 199 -4.73 15.01 -2.56
N VAL A 200 -5.83 14.35 -2.16
CA VAL A 200 -5.75 13.00 -1.63
C VAL A 200 -5.23 12.16 -2.79
N LEU A 201 -3.90 12.00 -2.83
CA LEU A 201 -3.25 11.09 -3.76
C LEU A 201 -3.97 9.76 -3.60
N PRO A 202 -4.40 9.11 -4.69
CA PRO A 202 -4.99 7.78 -4.59
C PRO A 202 -3.99 6.97 -3.80
N GLN A 203 -4.41 6.52 -2.62
CA GLN A 203 -3.54 5.78 -1.72
C GLN A 203 -3.04 4.60 -2.53
N THR A 204 -1.76 4.63 -2.94
CA THR A 204 -1.13 3.49 -3.57
C THR A 204 -1.43 2.31 -2.67
N PRO A 205 -2.00 1.21 -3.18
CA PRO A 205 -2.48 0.11 -2.35
C PRO A 205 -1.33 -0.26 -1.41
N ARG A 206 -1.57 -0.02 -0.12
CA ARG A 206 -0.61 -0.25 0.95
C ARG A 206 -0.02 -1.65 0.70
N PRO A 207 1.31 -1.82 0.63
CA PRO A 207 1.86 -3.14 0.39
C PRO A 207 1.30 -4.03 1.48
N LEU A 208 0.46 -5.00 1.08
CA LEU A 208 -0.13 -5.99 1.96
C LEU A 208 1.03 -6.51 2.80
N SER A 209 0.97 -6.28 4.12
CA SER A 209 2.03 -6.68 5.01
C SER A 209 2.35 -8.14 4.73
N LEU A 210 3.64 -8.48 4.62
CA LEU A 210 4.12 -9.84 4.34
C LEU A 210 3.39 -10.90 5.17
N SER A 211 2.91 -10.55 6.37
CA SER A 211 2.07 -11.38 7.23
C SER A 211 0.79 -11.93 6.57
N HIS A 212 0.08 -11.16 5.74
CA HIS A 212 -1.17 -11.60 5.12
C HIS A 212 -0.96 -12.43 3.85
N GLN A 213 0.17 -12.28 3.17
CA GLN A 213 0.52 -13.08 1.98
C GLN A 213 0.97 -14.51 2.33
N LEU A 214 1.42 -14.74 3.57
CA LEU A 214 1.87 -16.06 4.01
C LEU A 214 0.72 -16.97 4.47
N TRP A 215 -0.46 -16.43 4.78
CA TRP A 215 -1.61 -17.22 5.22
C TRP A 215 -2.04 -18.33 4.25
N PRO A 216 -2.18 -18.08 2.92
CA PRO A 216 -2.51 -19.14 1.98
C PRO A 216 -1.40 -20.20 1.86
N LEU A 217 -0.12 -19.80 2.01
CA LEU A 217 1.01 -20.73 2.01
C LEU A 217 0.97 -21.67 3.22
N TRP A 218 0.65 -21.14 4.41
CA TRP A 218 0.46 -21.96 5.61
C TRP A 218 -0.75 -22.90 5.49
N GLY A 219 -1.85 -22.43 4.89
CA GLY A 219 -3.01 -23.27 4.60
C GLY A 219 -2.67 -24.43 3.67
N LEU A 220 -1.94 -24.15 2.58
CA LEU A 220 -1.51 -25.15 1.61
C LEU A 220 -0.52 -26.14 2.23
N ALA A 221 0.45 -25.65 3.03
CA ALA A 221 1.37 -26.50 3.79
C ALA A 221 0.64 -27.42 4.79
N GLY A 222 -0.40 -26.90 5.47
CA GLY A 222 -1.24 -27.69 6.38
C GLY A 222 -2.00 -28.80 5.67
N CYS A 223 -2.64 -28.51 4.53
CA CYS A 223 -3.32 -29.51 3.70
C CYS A 223 -2.36 -30.58 3.18
N LEU A 224 -1.16 -30.19 2.74
CA LEU A 224 -0.14 -31.12 2.29
C LEU A 224 0.29 -32.05 3.44
N LEU A 225 0.54 -31.50 4.63
CA LEU A 225 0.93 -32.28 5.79
C LEU A 225 -0.17 -33.28 6.21
N LEU A 226 -1.44 -32.86 6.18
CA LEU A 226 -2.59 -33.72 6.44
C LEU A 226 -2.67 -34.87 5.42
N TRP A 227 -2.44 -34.57 4.14
CA TRP A 227 -2.43 -35.58 3.07
C TRP A 227 -1.29 -36.58 3.22
N LEU A 228 -0.07 -36.12 3.56
CA LEU A 228 1.06 -37.02 3.86
C LEU A 228 0.79 -37.90 5.09
N TRP A 229 0.06 -37.38 6.07
CA TRP A 229 -0.32 -38.12 7.28
C TRP A 229 -1.36 -39.21 6.95
N ALA A 230 -2.40 -38.86 6.18
CA ALA A 230 -3.42 -39.81 5.73
C ALA A 230 -2.82 -40.97 4.93
N ASN A 231 -1.79 -40.70 4.12
CA ASN A 231 -1.07 -41.71 3.33
C ASN A 231 0.01 -42.49 4.11
N GLY A 232 0.17 -42.21 5.41
CA GLY A 232 1.15 -42.90 6.26
C GLY A 232 2.60 -42.75 5.76
N ARG A 233 2.93 -41.60 5.15
CA ARG A 233 4.31 -41.21 4.80
C ARG A 233 5.04 -40.51 5.95
N LEU A 234 4.30 -39.99 6.92
CA LEU A 234 4.84 -39.39 8.15
C LEU A 234 4.97 -40.47 9.22
N GLY A 235 6.10 -41.18 9.21
CA GLY A 235 6.38 -42.31 10.11
C GLY A 235 6.45 -41.95 11.60
N PHE A 236 6.57 -40.66 11.95
CA PHE A 236 6.68 -40.21 13.34
C PHE A 236 5.33 -39.98 14.04
N LEU A 237 4.19 -40.00 13.33
CA LEU A 237 2.87 -39.67 13.88
C LEU A 237 1.98 -40.87 14.27
N GLY A 238 2.59 -42.02 14.61
CA GLY A 238 1.90 -43.10 15.32
C GLY A 238 0.94 -43.98 14.50
N ARG A 239 0.92 -43.86 13.17
CA ARG A 239 0.31 -44.87 12.28
C ARG A 239 1.40 -45.79 11.74
N THR A 240 1.70 -46.86 12.49
CA THR A 240 2.52 -47.96 11.96
C THR A 240 1.72 -48.70 10.90
N PRO A 241 2.12 -48.70 9.62
CA PRO A 241 1.48 -49.52 8.61
C PRO A 241 1.57 -51.00 9.03
N GLY A 242 0.45 -51.72 8.95
CA GLY A 242 0.40 -53.16 9.23
C GLY A 242 1.28 -53.99 8.29
N PRO A 243 1.51 -55.28 8.60
CA PRO A 243 2.39 -56.16 7.82
C PRO A 243 2.06 -56.18 6.31
N TYR A 244 0.78 -56.23 5.93
CA TYR A 244 0.40 -56.31 4.52
C TYR A 244 0.54 -54.99 3.77
N THR A 245 0.23 -53.87 4.42
CA THR A 245 0.50 -52.53 3.85
C THR A 245 1.99 -52.25 3.65
N ARG A 246 2.87 -52.79 4.52
CA ARG A 246 4.33 -52.73 4.32
C ARG A 246 4.78 -53.60 3.16
N ALA A 247 4.30 -54.85 3.08
CA ALA A 247 4.60 -55.74 1.96
C ALA A 247 4.15 -55.17 0.62
N LEU A 248 2.95 -54.59 0.53
CA LEU A 248 2.44 -53.98 -0.71
C LEU A 248 3.35 -52.84 -1.20
N ARG A 249 3.91 -52.03 -0.28
CA ARG A 249 4.87 -50.97 -0.63
C ARG A 249 6.20 -51.53 -1.10
N ALA A 250 6.66 -52.64 -0.52
CA ALA A 250 7.88 -53.32 -0.96
C ALA A 250 7.68 -53.91 -2.37
N LEU A 251 6.58 -54.64 -2.60
CA LEU A 251 6.24 -55.25 -3.90
C LEU A 251 6.16 -54.24 -5.04
N ARG A 252 5.66 -53.01 -4.79
CA ARG A 252 5.60 -51.94 -5.79
C ARG A 252 6.98 -51.39 -6.21
N ARG A 253 8.02 -51.65 -5.42
CA ARG A 253 9.39 -51.16 -5.67
C ARG A 253 10.28 -52.19 -6.36
N LEU A 254 9.84 -53.43 -6.48
CA LEU A 254 10.61 -54.46 -7.18
C LEU A 254 10.65 -54.16 -8.70
N PRO A 255 11.77 -54.42 -9.39
CA PRO A 255 11.87 -54.35 -10.85
C PRO A 255 11.14 -55.52 -11.52
N ASP A 256 10.81 -55.43 -12.81
CA ASP A 256 10.18 -56.54 -13.54
C ASP A 256 11.19 -57.63 -13.93
N GLY A 257 10.81 -58.91 -13.78
CA GLY A 257 11.60 -60.06 -14.23
C GLY A 257 11.39 -61.32 -13.37
N ALA A 258 11.85 -62.48 -13.87
CA ALA A 258 11.67 -63.77 -13.18
C ALA A 258 12.30 -63.83 -11.77
N ALA A 259 13.40 -63.09 -11.55
CA ALA A 259 13.98 -62.93 -10.20
C ALA A 259 13.07 -62.12 -9.27
N SER A 260 12.21 -61.26 -9.81
CA SER A 260 11.21 -60.51 -9.05
C SER A 260 10.01 -61.35 -8.64
N ASP A 261 9.66 -62.41 -9.37
CA ASP A 261 8.52 -63.27 -9.01
C ASP A 261 8.81 -64.04 -7.71
N VAL A 262 10.04 -64.56 -7.59
CA VAL A 262 10.54 -65.22 -6.37
C VAL A 262 10.55 -64.24 -5.19
N GLN A 263 11.09 -63.04 -5.40
CA GLN A 263 11.15 -62.01 -4.36
C GLN A 263 9.75 -61.51 -3.98
N ALA A 264 8.83 -61.43 -4.93
CA ALA A 264 7.45 -61.02 -4.67
C ALA A 264 6.76 -62.02 -3.74
N LEU A 265 6.89 -63.32 -4.03
CA LEU A 265 6.35 -64.37 -3.17
C LEU A 265 6.96 -64.32 -1.77
N GLN A 266 8.28 -64.15 -1.65
CA GLN A 266 8.97 -64.05 -0.35
C GLN A 266 8.47 -62.87 0.50
N VAL A 267 8.24 -61.71 -0.11
CA VAL A 267 7.72 -60.52 0.59
C VAL A 267 6.30 -60.78 1.13
N LEU A 268 5.47 -61.51 0.38
CA LEU A 268 4.13 -61.90 0.84
C LEU A 268 4.19 -62.95 1.97
N GLU A 269 5.01 -63.99 1.81
CA GLU A 269 5.26 -65.02 2.83
C GLU A 269 5.77 -64.40 4.14
N GLN A 270 6.67 -63.41 4.04
CA GLN A 270 7.17 -62.69 5.22
C GLN A 270 6.06 -61.91 5.93
N ALA A 271 5.17 -61.24 5.22
CA ALA A 271 4.04 -60.53 5.84
C ALA A 271 3.03 -61.48 6.49
N LEU A 272 2.81 -62.66 5.89
CA LEU A 272 1.99 -63.72 6.48
C LEU A 272 2.60 -64.23 7.79
N ASN A 273 3.91 -64.48 7.80
CA ASN A 273 4.64 -64.92 8.99
C ASN A 273 4.65 -63.84 10.08
N GLU A 274 4.81 -62.56 9.71
CA GLU A 274 4.70 -61.43 10.66
C GLU A 274 3.30 -61.33 11.28
N GLN A 275 2.24 -61.60 10.51
CA GLN A 275 0.86 -61.58 11.00
C GLN A 275 0.57 -62.78 11.90
N ALA A 276 1.03 -63.98 11.57
CA ALA A 276 0.82 -65.18 12.37
C ALA A 276 1.74 -65.29 13.61
N GLY A 277 2.89 -64.62 13.58
CA GLY A 277 3.93 -64.72 14.62
C GLY A 277 4.81 -65.97 14.52
N HIS A 278 4.56 -66.84 13.53
CA HIS A 278 5.34 -68.03 13.22
C HIS A 278 5.34 -68.29 11.70
N PRO A 279 6.28 -69.11 11.17
CA PRO A 279 6.26 -69.52 9.77
C PRO A 279 4.94 -70.23 9.43
N LEU A 280 4.26 -69.80 8.39
CA LEU A 280 3.03 -70.42 7.90
C LEU A 280 3.30 -71.38 6.75
N PHE A 281 2.84 -72.61 6.92
CA PHE A 281 2.86 -73.66 5.90
C PHE A 281 1.46 -73.84 5.30
N PRO A 282 1.33 -74.40 4.08
CA PRO A 282 0.03 -74.64 3.44
C PRO A 282 -0.95 -75.41 4.34
N ASP A 283 -0.44 -76.40 5.08
CA ASP A 283 -1.24 -77.24 5.98
C ASP A 283 -1.75 -76.49 7.22
N GLN A 284 -1.16 -75.35 7.57
CA GLN A 284 -1.49 -74.54 8.76
C GLN A 284 -2.43 -73.36 8.44
N LEU A 285 -2.89 -73.24 7.19
CA LEU A 285 -3.78 -72.16 6.76
C LEU A 285 -5.14 -72.19 7.47
N ALA A 286 -5.65 -73.38 7.79
CA ALA A 286 -6.93 -73.54 8.48
C ALA A 286 -6.90 -72.87 9.87
N ASP A 287 -5.81 -73.06 10.62
CA ASP A 287 -5.62 -72.46 11.95
C ASP A 287 -5.46 -70.94 11.84
N PHE A 288 -4.76 -70.45 10.82
CA PHE A 288 -4.61 -69.01 10.55
C PHE A 288 -5.97 -68.32 10.30
N PHE A 289 -6.84 -68.92 9.51
CA PHE A 289 -8.17 -68.35 9.26
C PHE A 289 -9.12 -68.46 10.46
N SER A 290 -8.89 -69.41 11.36
CA SER A 290 -9.61 -69.47 12.64
C SER A 290 -9.24 -68.30 13.56
N ALA A 291 -7.95 -67.92 13.59
CA ALA A 291 -7.43 -66.80 14.37
C ALA A 291 -7.78 -65.43 13.76
N TYR A 292 -7.88 -65.34 12.43
CA TYR A 292 -8.20 -64.11 11.70
C TYR A 292 -9.39 -64.29 10.74
N PRO A 293 -10.64 -64.35 11.24
CA PRO A 293 -11.83 -64.64 10.43
C PRO A 293 -12.08 -63.66 9.28
N HIS A 294 -11.60 -62.41 9.38
CA HIS A 294 -11.79 -61.39 8.36
C HIS A 294 -11.04 -61.66 7.05
N TYR A 295 -10.03 -62.55 7.06
CA TYR A 295 -9.30 -62.96 5.85
C TYR A 295 -9.88 -64.20 5.17
N ARG A 296 -10.90 -64.85 5.73
CA ARG A 296 -11.51 -66.07 5.19
C ARG A 296 -11.91 -66.01 3.70
N PRO A 297 -12.41 -64.89 3.14
CA PRO A 297 -12.73 -64.81 1.71
C PRO A 297 -11.51 -64.93 0.78
N LEU A 298 -10.30 -64.83 1.31
CA LEU A 298 -9.05 -64.93 0.57
C LEU A 298 -8.35 -66.30 0.78
N ALA A 299 -9.02 -67.26 1.40
CA ALA A 299 -8.42 -68.56 1.73
C ALA A 299 -8.02 -69.38 0.50
N GLU A 300 -8.95 -69.57 -0.44
CA GLU A 300 -8.71 -70.31 -1.68
C GLU A 300 -7.58 -69.69 -2.53
N PRO A 301 -7.58 -68.38 -2.86
CA PRO A 301 -6.50 -67.81 -3.66
C PRO A 301 -5.15 -67.80 -2.94
N LEU A 302 -5.14 -67.71 -1.61
CA LEU A 302 -3.90 -67.81 -0.84
C LEU A 302 -3.34 -69.24 -0.85
N GLN A 303 -4.20 -70.24 -0.66
CA GLN A 303 -3.80 -71.64 -0.68
C GLN A 303 -3.21 -72.03 -2.04
N ALA A 304 -3.90 -71.70 -3.13
CA ALA A 304 -3.41 -72.00 -4.48
C ALA A 304 -2.04 -71.35 -4.77
N LEU A 305 -1.85 -70.10 -4.31
CA LEU A 305 -0.61 -69.36 -4.53
C LEU A 305 0.55 -69.95 -3.70
N LEU A 306 0.29 -70.36 -2.46
CA LEU A 306 1.30 -71.03 -1.63
C LEU A 306 1.64 -72.41 -2.16
N GLU A 307 0.65 -73.22 -2.54
CA GLU A 307 0.90 -74.53 -3.16
C GLU A 307 1.73 -74.42 -4.45
N GLN A 308 1.44 -73.42 -5.29
CA GLN A 308 2.24 -73.14 -6.48
C GLN A 308 3.68 -72.74 -6.12
N GLY A 309 3.86 -71.87 -5.12
CA GLY A 309 5.18 -71.47 -4.62
C GLY A 309 5.99 -72.64 -4.04
N TRP A 310 5.32 -73.54 -3.32
CA TRP A 310 5.91 -74.75 -2.76
C TRP A 310 6.35 -75.72 -3.86
N LYS A 311 5.51 -75.97 -4.86
CA LYS A 311 5.85 -76.77 -6.04
C LYS A 311 7.01 -76.15 -6.82
N ALA A 312 7.03 -74.83 -7.00
CA ALA A 312 8.11 -74.14 -7.71
C ALA A 312 9.45 -74.20 -6.96
N ARG A 313 9.43 -74.25 -5.63
CA ARG A 313 10.64 -74.29 -4.80
C ARG A 313 11.20 -75.69 -4.56
N PHE A 314 10.33 -76.70 -4.44
CA PHE A 314 10.71 -78.05 -4.02
C PHE A 314 10.27 -79.18 -4.98
N GLY A 315 9.44 -78.89 -5.97
CA GLY A 315 8.98 -79.87 -6.95
C GLY A 315 10.05 -80.20 -7.99
N ALA A 316 10.04 -81.44 -8.47
CA ALA A 316 10.95 -81.89 -9.53
C ALA A 316 10.54 -81.36 -10.93
N ASP A 317 9.33 -80.83 -11.07
CA ASP A 317 8.67 -80.58 -12.36
C ASP A 317 8.95 -79.19 -12.96
N GLY A 318 9.91 -78.43 -12.42
CA GLY A 318 10.30 -77.12 -12.97
C GLY A 318 9.15 -76.10 -13.04
N THR A 319 8.15 -76.21 -12.15
CA THR A 319 6.98 -75.32 -12.16
C THR A 319 7.39 -73.87 -11.93
N ALA A 320 6.86 -72.96 -12.73
CA ALA A 320 7.15 -71.54 -12.62
C ALA A 320 6.57 -70.93 -11.32
N PHE A 321 7.28 -69.94 -10.77
CA PHE A 321 6.79 -69.13 -9.66
C PHE A 321 5.50 -68.38 -10.05
N PRO A 322 4.61 -68.08 -9.09
CA PRO A 322 3.43 -67.28 -9.36
C PRO A 322 3.84 -65.90 -9.87
N ASP A 323 3.13 -65.40 -10.88
CA ASP A 323 3.36 -64.08 -11.48
C ASP A 323 3.27 -62.99 -10.39
N ARG A 324 4.23 -62.07 -10.40
CA ARG A 324 4.26 -60.90 -9.52
C ARG A 324 2.93 -60.15 -9.50
N MET A 325 2.23 -60.01 -10.63
CA MET A 325 0.94 -59.31 -10.65
C MET A 325 -0.13 -60.03 -9.83
N THR A 326 -0.15 -61.37 -9.86
CA THR A 326 -1.04 -62.18 -9.01
C THR A 326 -0.71 -62.00 -7.53
N VAL A 327 0.59 -61.99 -7.18
CA VAL A 327 1.05 -61.74 -5.81
C VAL A 327 0.68 -60.32 -5.33
N LEU A 328 0.86 -59.31 -6.19
CA LEU A 328 0.51 -57.92 -5.92
C LEU A 328 -1.00 -57.73 -5.68
N GLU A 329 -1.83 -58.33 -6.54
CA GLU A 329 -3.28 -58.24 -6.41
C GLU A 329 -3.77 -58.93 -5.14
N LEU A 330 -3.21 -60.10 -4.80
CA LEU A 330 -3.55 -60.77 -3.54
C LEU A 330 -3.11 -59.92 -2.33
N CYS A 331 -1.87 -59.42 -2.32
CA CYS A 331 -1.36 -58.57 -1.25
C CYS A 331 -2.17 -57.27 -1.09
N ARG A 332 -2.66 -56.71 -2.21
CA ARG A 332 -3.56 -55.55 -2.20
C ARG A 332 -4.87 -55.87 -1.49
N ARG A 333 -5.51 -57.01 -1.80
CA ARG A 333 -6.76 -57.44 -1.14
C ARG A 333 -6.59 -57.70 0.36
N PHE A 334 -5.43 -58.22 0.78
CA PHE A 334 -5.06 -58.35 2.19
C PHE A 334 -4.89 -56.98 2.86
N SER A 335 -4.19 -56.06 2.21
CA SER A 335 -3.99 -54.68 2.67
C SER A 335 -5.31 -53.89 2.79
N GLU A 336 -6.24 -54.05 1.84
CA GLU A 336 -7.55 -53.38 1.89
C GLU A 336 -8.38 -53.86 3.09
N ARG A 337 -8.39 -55.17 3.35
CA ARG A 337 -9.07 -55.76 4.52
C ARG A 337 -8.38 -55.39 5.83
N GLU A 338 -7.04 -55.34 5.85
CA GLU A 338 -6.28 -54.83 6.97
C GLU A 338 -6.71 -53.38 7.30
N GLN A 339 -6.77 -52.50 6.32
CA GLN A 339 -7.20 -51.10 6.53
C GLN A 339 -8.66 -50.97 6.97
N ALA A 340 -9.56 -51.81 6.44
CA ALA A 340 -10.98 -51.78 6.79
C ALA A 340 -11.22 -52.11 8.28
N VAL A 341 -10.44 -53.04 8.85
CA VAL A 341 -10.49 -53.38 10.28
C VAL A 341 -10.00 -52.23 11.17
N TRP A 342 -9.02 -51.45 10.70
CA TRP A 342 -8.49 -50.30 11.44
C TRP A 342 -9.48 -49.13 11.49
N CYS A 343 -10.36 -49.01 10.49
CA CYS A 343 -11.42 -48.00 10.46
C CYS A 343 -12.61 -48.35 11.37
N SER A 344 -12.88 -49.64 11.61
CA SER A 344 -14.04 -50.09 12.39
C SER A 344 -13.75 -50.27 13.89
N HIS A 345 -12.49 -50.48 14.30
CA HIS A 345 -12.11 -50.65 15.72
C HIS A 345 -10.74 -50.01 16.02
N PRO A 346 -10.67 -48.69 16.30
CA PRO A 346 -9.40 -47.99 16.55
C PRO A 346 -8.71 -48.39 17.88
N SER A 347 -9.37 -49.16 18.75
CA SER A 347 -8.87 -49.48 20.10
C SER A 347 -8.28 -50.88 20.28
N ARG A 348 -8.41 -51.81 19.30
CA ARG A 348 -8.02 -53.23 19.50
C ARG A 348 -6.74 -53.70 18.82
N TYR A 349 -6.17 -52.95 17.88
CA TYR A 349 -4.89 -53.32 17.25
C TYR A 349 -3.72 -52.55 17.87
N ARG A 350 -3.48 -52.79 19.16
CA ARG A 350 -2.15 -52.60 19.75
C ARG A 350 -1.46 -53.97 19.66
N TYR A 351 -0.86 -54.26 18.51
CA TYR A 351 -0.07 -55.49 18.33
C TYR A 351 0.97 -55.57 19.44
N GLY A 352 0.87 -56.62 20.23
CA GLY A 352 1.84 -56.96 21.25
C GLY A 352 3.14 -57.38 20.61
N ILE A 353 4.20 -56.64 20.92
CA ILE A 353 5.57 -57.17 20.99
C ILE A 353 6.14 -56.66 22.31
N ARG A 354 5.96 -57.48 23.34
CA ARG A 354 6.85 -57.74 24.48
C ARG A 354 6.05 -58.55 25.47
N HIS A 355 6.38 -59.82 25.65
CA HIS A 355 6.61 -60.42 26.96
C HIS A 355 7.22 -61.82 26.78
N GLY A 356 8.56 -61.88 26.83
CA GLY A 356 9.27 -62.94 27.53
C GLY A 356 9.63 -62.46 28.94
N PRO A 357 9.99 -63.36 29.86
CA PRO A 357 9.16 -63.72 30.99
C PRO A 357 9.55 -62.97 32.27
N ARG A 358 8.61 -62.78 33.20
CA ARG A 358 8.76 -63.09 34.64
C ARG A 358 7.64 -62.48 35.50
N TRP A 359 6.95 -63.38 36.20
CA TRP A 359 6.62 -63.36 37.64
C TRP A 359 5.51 -62.46 38.20
N CYS A 360 4.68 -63.14 38.99
CA CYS A 360 3.97 -62.72 40.21
C CYS A 360 2.91 -61.63 40.07
N SER A 361 1.62 -61.99 40.09
CA SER A 361 0.80 -62.43 41.24
C SER A 361 0.09 -61.25 41.91
N GLU A 362 -1.19 -61.49 42.20
CA GLU A 362 -1.99 -60.88 43.28
C GLU A 362 -2.88 -59.65 43.00
N PHE A 363 -4.19 -59.93 43.18
CA PHE A 363 -5.24 -59.14 43.85
C PHE A 363 -5.92 -58.01 43.05
N CYS A 364 -7.19 -58.21 42.66
CA CYS A 364 -8.45 -57.85 43.39
C CYS A 364 -8.88 -56.40 43.10
N VAL A 365 -10.12 -56.05 42.73
CA VAL A 365 -11.46 -56.68 42.66
C VAL A 365 -12.14 -56.17 41.40
#